data_AF-A0A833PBS7-F1
#
_entry.id   AF-A0A833PBS7-F1
#
_cell.length_a   1.000
_cell.length_b   1.000
_cell.length_c   1.000
_cell.angle_alpha   90.00
_cell.angle_beta   90.00
_cell.angle_gamma   90.00
#
_symmetry.space_group_name_H-M   'P 1'
#
loop_
_entity.id
_entity.type
_entity.pdbx_description
1 polymer ?
#
loop_
_entity_poly.entity_id
_entity_poly.type
_entity_poly.pdbx_seq_one_letter_code
_entity_poly.pdbx_strand_id
1 'polypeptide(L)'
;MNADIKDQLEKTFPPFELGENRSLLECDFNDTYRCYFDQINDDFLSQVQMSPEDLLLEINFDWPEFYLQIGIEAARLRSRPNERIRTWKDVSYEYLYYFGQNCSFLNSEGFKFYLPAAIYHFLTTDQNKAFMDSFGVRLNTRWDEDNHVFSDAQKQFIIKFKRAHC
;
A
#
# COMPACT_ATOMS: atom_id res chain seq x y z
N MET A 1 23.51 8.92 -10.24
CA MET A 1 22.99 9.07 -8.86
C MET A 1 21.90 8.04 -8.57
N ASN A 2 20.88 7.89 -9.42
CA ASN A 2 19.79 6.92 -9.21
C ASN A 2 20.24 5.44 -9.23
N ALA A 3 21.21 5.06 -10.08
CA ALA A 3 21.74 3.69 -10.11
C ALA A 3 22.39 3.27 -8.79
N ASP A 4 23.14 4.17 -8.13
CA ASP A 4 23.79 3.90 -6.84
C ASP A 4 22.76 3.80 -5.69
N ILE A 5 21.68 4.59 -5.74
CA ILE A 5 20.60 4.52 -4.73
C ILE A 5 19.77 3.24 -4.90
N LYS A 6 19.54 2.78 -6.14
CA LYS A 6 18.84 1.52 -6.43
C LYS A 6 19.60 0.31 -5.86
N ASP A 7 20.90 0.22 -6.13
CA ASP A 7 21.72 -0.90 -5.65
C ASP A 7 21.86 -0.89 -4.11
N GLN A 8 21.81 0.30 -3.50
CA GLN A 8 21.77 0.46 -2.05
C GLN A 8 20.42 0.07 -1.47
N LEU A 9 19.31 0.29 -2.18
CA LEU A 9 17.96 -0.03 -1.72
C LEU A 9 17.82 -1.52 -1.42
N GLU A 10 18.15 -2.39 -2.37
CA GLU A 10 17.97 -3.83 -2.20
C GLU A 10 18.85 -4.42 -1.09
N LYS A 11 20.05 -3.85 -0.90
CA LYS A 11 20.95 -4.23 0.20
C LYS A 11 20.42 -3.79 1.55
N THR A 12 19.75 -2.65 1.60
CA THR A 12 19.24 -2.04 2.85
C THR A 12 17.85 -2.57 3.23
N PHE A 13 17.05 -2.93 2.23
CA PHE A 13 15.71 -3.49 2.35
C PHE A 13 15.68 -4.87 1.69
N PRO A 14 16.25 -5.90 2.35
CA PRO A 14 16.12 -7.25 1.85
C PRO A 14 14.63 -7.63 1.76
N PRO A 15 14.24 -8.45 0.76
CA PRO A 15 12.88 -8.96 0.68
C PRO A 15 12.50 -9.64 1.99
N PHE A 16 11.35 -9.25 2.53
CA PHE A 16 10.76 -9.88 3.70
C PHE A 16 9.29 -10.16 3.41
N GLU A 17 8.79 -11.25 3.96
CA GLU A 17 7.39 -11.62 3.80
C GLU A 17 6.53 -10.83 4.79
N LEU A 18 5.42 -10.30 4.29
CA LEU A 18 4.38 -9.79 5.18
C LEU A 18 3.73 -11.01 5.85
N GLY A 19 3.75 -11.07 7.19
CA GLY A 19 3.09 -12.16 7.93
C GLY A 19 1.60 -12.24 7.60
N GLU A 20 0.96 -13.36 7.96
CA GLU A 20 -0.44 -13.67 7.60
C GLU A 20 -1.50 -12.71 8.17
N ASN A 21 -1.10 -11.80 9.06
CA ASN A 21 -2.00 -11.03 9.91
C ASN A 21 -2.69 -9.84 9.24
N ARG A 22 -2.38 -9.49 7.98
CA ARG A 22 -3.02 -8.40 7.24
C ARG A 22 -3.02 -8.67 5.73
N SER A 23 -4.18 -8.54 5.08
CA SER A 23 -4.23 -8.43 3.62
C SER A 23 -3.89 -7.02 3.16
N LEU A 24 -3.30 -6.92 1.97
CA LEU A 24 -2.97 -5.64 1.35
C LEU A 24 -4.25 -4.88 1.02
N LEU A 25 -5.31 -5.62 0.71
CA LEU A 25 -6.64 -5.11 0.52
C LEU A 25 -7.41 -4.79 1.83
N GLU A 26 -7.20 -5.49 2.95
CA GLU A 26 -7.65 -5.00 4.29
C GLU A 26 -6.93 -3.70 4.69
N CYS A 27 -5.69 -3.52 4.22
CA CYS A 27 -4.95 -2.28 4.43
C CYS A 27 -5.49 -1.13 3.55
N ASP A 28 -5.96 -1.40 2.32
CA ASP A 28 -6.58 -0.41 1.42
C ASP A 28 -8.09 -0.16 1.68
N PHE A 29 -8.87 -1.19 2.01
CA PHE A 29 -10.31 -1.04 2.27
C PHE A 29 -10.59 -0.32 3.59
N ASN A 30 -9.72 -0.45 4.59
CA ASN A 30 -9.88 0.29 5.84
C ASN A 30 -9.61 1.79 5.69
N ASP A 31 -8.87 2.22 4.66
CA ASP A 31 -8.50 3.64 4.48
C ASP A 31 -9.25 4.33 3.33
N THR A 32 -9.64 3.63 2.26
CA THR A 32 -10.46 4.26 1.19
C THR A 32 -11.78 4.78 1.76
N TYR A 33 -12.27 4.16 2.83
CA TYR A 33 -13.33 4.66 3.69
C TYR A 33 -12.98 4.30 5.13
N ARG A 34 -12.75 5.30 5.98
CA ARG A 34 -12.82 5.23 7.46
C ARG A 34 -14.15 4.65 8.02
N CYS A 35 -14.98 4.08 7.17
CA CYS A 35 -16.40 3.88 7.33
C CYS A 35 -16.88 2.60 6.62
N TYR A 36 -16.06 1.56 6.37
CA TYR A 36 -16.56 0.46 5.53
C TYR A 36 -16.22 -1.01 5.90
N PHE A 37 -15.52 -1.38 6.98
CA PHE A 37 -15.62 -2.79 7.46
C PHE A 37 -16.33 -2.89 8.81
N ASP A 38 -16.03 -1.99 9.75
CA ASP A 38 -16.85 -1.84 10.95
C ASP A 38 -18.24 -1.24 10.63
N GLN A 39 -18.38 -0.55 9.49
CA GLN A 39 -19.67 -0.04 9.00
C GLN A 39 -20.23 -0.75 7.76
N ILE A 40 -19.50 -1.33 6.77
CA ILE A 40 -20.09 -2.36 5.85
C ILE A 40 -20.07 -3.70 6.56
N ASN A 41 -20.70 -3.72 7.72
CA ASN A 41 -21.06 -4.95 8.36
C ASN A 41 -22.36 -5.47 7.70
N ASP A 42 -22.79 -6.64 8.14
CA ASP A 42 -24.05 -7.21 7.67
C ASP A 42 -25.24 -6.27 7.91
N ASP A 43 -25.18 -5.39 8.92
CA ASP A 43 -26.25 -4.44 9.23
C ASP A 43 -26.35 -3.31 8.20
N PHE A 44 -25.23 -2.75 7.73
CA PHE A 44 -25.24 -1.73 6.68
C PHE A 44 -25.62 -2.32 5.32
N LEU A 45 -25.05 -3.47 4.94
CA LEU A 45 -25.41 -4.16 3.70
C LEU A 45 -26.90 -4.47 3.66
N SER A 46 -27.46 -4.87 4.80
CA SER A 46 -28.90 -5.08 4.95
C SER A 46 -29.70 -3.78 4.83
N GLN A 47 -29.20 -2.65 5.34
CA GLN A 47 -29.85 -1.33 5.22
C GLN A 47 -29.85 -0.82 3.78
N VAL A 48 -28.76 -1.00 3.04
CA VAL A 48 -28.67 -0.59 1.64
C VAL A 48 -29.20 -1.64 0.66
N GLN A 49 -29.56 -2.83 1.15
CA GLN A 49 -30.07 -3.97 0.36
C GLN A 49 -29.14 -4.37 -0.79
N MET A 50 -27.83 -4.36 -0.55
CA MET A 50 -26.80 -4.67 -1.53
C MET A 50 -25.84 -5.72 -1.00
N SER A 51 -25.26 -6.52 -1.90
CA SER A 51 -24.10 -7.31 -1.55
C SER A 51 -22.83 -6.44 -1.55
N PRO A 52 -21.73 -6.89 -0.91
CA PRO A 52 -20.45 -6.18 -0.99
C PRO A 52 -19.95 -5.98 -2.42
N GLU A 53 -20.26 -6.93 -3.31
CA GLU A 53 -19.94 -6.85 -4.73
C GLU A 53 -20.76 -5.77 -5.44
N ASP A 54 -22.08 -5.74 -5.22
CA ASP A 54 -22.96 -4.74 -5.83
C ASP A 54 -22.53 -3.32 -5.43
N LEU A 55 -22.15 -3.15 -4.17
CA LEU A 55 -21.65 -1.87 -3.66
C LEU A 55 -20.33 -1.45 -4.34
N LEU A 56 -19.40 -2.38 -4.54
CA LEU A 56 -18.13 -2.08 -5.24
C LEU A 56 -18.36 -1.72 -6.71
N LEU A 57 -19.29 -2.41 -7.36
CA LEU A 57 -19.68 -2.11 -8.74
C LEU A 57 -20.40 -0.76 -8.84
N GLU A 58 -21.21 -0.39 -7.84
CA GLU A 58 -21.91 0.89 -7.79
C GLU A 58 -20.97 2.08 -7.59
N ILE A 59 -19.96 1.94 -6.72
CA ILE A 59 -18.95 2.99 -6.52
C ILE A 59 -18.18 3.26 -7.82
N ASN A 60 -18.10 2.25 -8.70
CA ASN A 60 -17.53 2.36 -10.05
C ASN A 60 -16.12 2.99 -10.01
N PHE A 61 -15.25 2.42 -9.18
CA PHE A 61 -13.85 2.81 -9.14
C PHE A 61 -13.23 2.66 -10.53
N ASP A 62 -12.40 3.63 -10.92
CA ASP A 62 -11.62 3.59 -12.17
C ASP A 62 -10.42 2.64 -12.03
N TRP A 63 -10.64 1.46 -11.46
CA TRP A 63 -9.63 0.41 -11.30
C TRP A 63 -9.63 -0.50 -12.53
N PRO A 64 -8.46 -1.00 -12.96
CA PRO A 64 -8.39 -2.08 -13.91
C PRO A 64 -9.20 -3.29 -13.45
N GLU A 65 -9.83 -4.00 -14.38
CA GLU A 65 -10.70 -5.15 -14.11
C GLU A 65 -10.04 -6.18 -13.19
N PHE A 66 -8.76 -6.45 -13.38
CA PHE A 66 -7.98 -7.34 -12.51
C PHE A 66 -8.05 -6.93 -11.02
N TYR A 67 -7.87 -5.66 -10.72
CA TYR A 67 -7.89 -5.16 -9.34
C TYR A 67 -9.31 -5.06 -8.78
N LEU A 68 -10.30 -4.76 -9.63
CA LEU A 68 -11.71 -4.83 -9.25
C LEU A 68 -12.11 -6.26 -8.83
N GLN A 69 -11.69 -7.27 -9.58
CA GLN A 69 -11.97 -8.68 -9.24
C GLN A 69 -11.34 -9.10 -7.91
N ILE A 70 -10.10 -8.67 -7.65
CA ILE A 70 -9.42 -8.89 -6.35
C ILE A 70 -10.21 -8.22 -5.21
N GLY A 71 -10.69 -6.99 -5.41
CA GLY A 71 -11.54 -6.29 -4.44
C GLY A 71 -12.86 -7.00 -4.15
N ILE A 72 -13.54 -7.48 -5.18
CA ILE A 72 -14.79 -8.25 -5.05
C ILE A 72 -14.53 -9.57 -4.30
N GLU A 73 -13.48 -10.29 -4.65
CA GLU A 73 -13.12 -11.55 -3.98
C GLU A 73 -12.86 -11.33 -2.49
N ALA A 74 -12.10 -10.30 -2.15
CA ALA A 74 -11.82 -9.98 -0.76
C ALA A 74 -13.07 -9.60 0.04
N ALA A 75 -13.94 -8.77 -0.56
CA ALA A 75 -15.19 -8.35 0.06
C ALA A 75 -16.12 -9.55 0.30
N ARG A 76 -16.20 -10.49 -0.65
CA ARG A 76 -16.96 -11.75 -0.52
C ARG A 76 -16.38 -12.66 0.56
N LEU A 77 -15.05 -12.84 0.59
CA LEU A 77 -14.39 -13.78 1.50
C LEU A 77 -14.12 -13.20 2.89
N ARG A 78 -14.28 -11.88 3.07
CA ARG A 78 -13.83 -11.15 4.28
C ARG A 78 -12.41 -11.53 4.69
N SER A 79 -11.54 -11.75 3.70
CA SER A 79 -10.18 -12.24 3.93
C SER A 79 -9.26 -11.82 2.80
N ARG A 80 -7.96 -12.09 2.98
CA ARG A 80 -6.92 -11.76 2.00
C ARG A 80 -7.20 -12.43 0.65
N PRO A 81 -7.48 -11.69 -0.42
CA PRO A 81 -7.47 -12.27 -1.76
C PRO A 81 -6.02 -12.60 -2.14
N ASN A 82 -5.83 -13.56 -3.04
CA ASN A 82 -4.48 -13.91 -3.49
C ASN A 82 -3.95 -12.88 -4.50
N GLU A 83 -3.38 -11.79 -3.98
CA GLU A 83 -2.77 -10.71 -4.77
C GLU A 83 -1.40 -11.10 -5.36
N ARG A 84 -0.89 -12.29 -5.01
CA ARG A 84 0.44 -12.77 -5.38
C ARG A 84 1.60 -11.88 -4.92
N ILE A 85 1.35 -10.97 -3.97
CA ILE A 85 2.36 -10.12 -3.35
C ILE A 85 2.84 -10.78 -2.05
N ARG A 86 4.06 -11.30 -2.05
CA ARG A 86 4.67 -11.93 -0.86
C ARG A 86 5.68 -10.99 -0.21
N THR A 87 6.47 -10.32 -1.04
CA THR A 87 7.51 -9.39 -0.65
C THR A 87 7.26 -8.03 -1.30
N TRP A 88 7.96 -7.01 -0.82
CA TRP A 88 7.87 -5.67 -1.42
C TRP A 88 8.26 -5.67 -2.92
N LYS A 89 9.08 -6.62 -3.37
CA LYS A 89 9.47 -6.74 -4.79
C LYS A 89 8.33 -7.17 -5.70
N ASP A 90 7.30 -7.79 -5.15
CA ASP A 90 6.11 -8.23 -5.90
C ASP A 90 5.10 -7.09 -6.10
N VAL A 91 5.27 -5.96 -5.38
CA VAL A 91 4.41 -4.78 -5.52
C VAL A 91 4.72 -4.08 -6.84
N SER A 92 3.73 -4.02 -7.74
CA SER A 92 3.88 -3.37 -9.03
C SER A 92 3.73 -1.85 -8.95
N TYR A 93 4.18 -1.16 -10.01
CA TYR A 93 3.90 0.26 -10.17
C TYR A 93 2.40 0.53 -10.19
N GLU A 94 1.63 -0.27 -10.94
CA GLU A 94 0.19 -0.12 -11.09
C GLU A 94 -0.50 -0.26 -9.74
N TYR A 95 -0.04 -1.20 -8.90
CA TYR A 95 -0.56 -1.34 -7.55
C TYR A 95 -0.38 -0.04 -6.76
N LEU A 96 0.85 0.49 -6.71
CA LEU A 96 1.09 1.76 -6.02
C LEU A 96 0.32 2.93 -6.63
N TYR A 97 0.15 2.96 -7.96
CA TYR A 97 -0.58 4.03 -8.63
C TYR A 97 -2.06 4.08 -8.22
N TYR A 98 -2.75 2.93 -8.20
CA TYR A 98 -4.17 2.86 -7.84
C TYR A 98 -4.42 2.90 -6.33
N PHE A 99 -3.48 2.38 -5.53
CA PHE A 99 -3.69 2.15 -4.10
C PHE A 99 -2.82 3.02 -3.19
N GLY A 100 -1.69 3.54 -3.69
CA GLY A 100 -0.74 4.32 -2.90
C GLY A 100 -1.29 5.62 -2.34
N GLN A 101 -2.28 6.23 -3.00
CA GLN A 101 -2.96 7.43 -2.48
C GLN A 101 -3.89 7.12 -1.29
N ASN A 102 -4.46 5.91 -1.25
CA ASN A 102 -5.38 5.45 -0.22
C ASN A 102 -4.69 4.57 0.84
N CYS A 103 -3.38 4.76 1.03
CA CYS A 103 -2.64 4.44 2.25
C CYS A 103 -2.70 2.97 2.74
N SER A 104 -2.28 2.03 1.88
CA SER A 104 -2.00 0.63 2.22
C SER A 104 -0.99 0.40 3.37
N PHE A 105 -0.48 1.47 4.01
CA PHE A 105 0.56 1.45 5.01
C PHE A 105 0.08 1.80 6.44
N LEU A 106 -1.22 1.69 6.75
CA LEU A 106 -1.90 2.02 8.03
C LEU A 106 -1.07 2.04 9.35
N ASN A 107 -0.19 1.06 9.56
CA ASN A 107 0.73 1.01 10.69
C ASN A 107 2.20 1.01 10.24
N SER A 108 3.12 1.15 11.19
CA SER A 108 4.55 1.25 10.86
C SER A 108 5.09 0.03 10.10
N GLU A 109 4.59 -1.17 10.36
CA GLU A 109 5.00 -2.39 9.63
C GLU A 109 4.54 -2.39 8.16
N GLY A 110 3.29 -1.99 7.88
CA GLY A 110 2.82 -1.82 6.50
C GLY A 110 3.63 -0.74 5.78
N PHE A 111 3.91 0.37 6.46
CA PHE A 111 4.77 1.42 5.92
C PHE A 111 6.16 0.91 5.56
N LYS A 112 6.80 0.16 6.46
CA LYS A 112 8.11 -0.48 6.21
C LYS A 112 8.09 -1.44 5.03
N PHE A 113 6.97 -2.13 4.79
CA PHE A 113 6.82 -3.05 3.67
C PHE A 113 6.72 -2.33 2.34
N TYR A 114 5.85 -1.32 2.23
CA TYR A 114 5.60 -0.67 0.94
C TYR A 114 6.63 0.39 0.56
N LEU A 115 7.26 1.04 1.55
CA LEU A 115 8.23 2.10 1.31
C LEU A 115 9.36 1.69 0.33
N PRO A 116 10.01 0.52 0.45
CA PRO A 116 11.03 0.13 -0.53
C PRO A 116 10.47 -0.08 -1.94
N ALA A 117 9.26 -0.61 -2.10
CA ALA A 117 8.62 -0.72 -3.42
C ALA A 117 8.34 0.66 -4.03
N ALA A 118 7.83 1.60 -3.22
CA ALA A 118 7.56 2.96 -3.64
C ALA A 118 8.85 3.68 -4.09
N ILE A 119 9.92 3.58 -3.30
CA ILE A 119 11.23 4.14 -3.65
C ILE A 119 11.77 3.48 -4.91
N TYR A 120 11.67 2.16 -5.05
CA TYR A 120 12.12 1.44 -6.24
C TYR A 120 11.45 2.01 -7.49
N HIS A 121 10.11 1.98 -7.54
CA HIS A 121 9.36 2.44 -8.71
C HIS A 121 9.59 3.93 -8.97
N PHE A 122 9.67 4.77 -7.92
CA PHE A 122 10.02 6.18 -8.06
C PHE A 122 11.36 6.39 -8.79
N LEU A 123 12.35 5.55 -8.50
CA LEU A 123 13.70 5.65 -9.09
C LEU A 123 13.82 5.00 -10.47
N THR A 124 12.97 4.03 -10.81
CA THR A 124 13.14 3.18 -12.01
C THR A 124 12.09 3.38 -13.09
N THR A 125 10.96 4.04 -12.81
CA THR A 125 9.93 4.32 -13.83
C THR A 125 9.94 5.79 -14.25
N ASP A 126 9.54 6.04 -15.49
CA ASP A 126 9.22 7.37 -16.05
C ASP A 126 7.71 7.65 -16.03
N GLN A 127 6.91 6.74 -15.48
CA GLN A 127 5.46 6.89 -15.34
C GLN A 127 5.08 7.89 -14.21
N ASN A 128 3.78 8.12 -14.01
CA ASN A 128 3.27 9.05 -13.01
C ASN A 128 3.64 8.63 -11.58
N LYS A 129 4.29 9.53 -10.84
CA LYS A 129 4.82 9.26 -9.48
C LYS A 129 3.92 9.77 -8.36
N ALA A 130 2.66 10.14 -8.65
CA ALA A 130 1.71 10.68 -7.67
C ALA A 130 1.44 9.74 -6.48
N PHE A 131 1.68 8.43 -6.63
CA PHE A 131 1.63 7.50 -5.50
C PHE A 131 2.62 7.86 -4.39
N MET A 132 3.74 8.50 -4.73
CA MET A 132 4.80 8.85 -3.80
C MET A 132 4.38 10.00 -2.85
N ASP A 133 3.36 10.78 -3.20
CA ASP A 133 2.90 11.90 -2.39
C ASP A 133 2.45 11.44 -1.00
N SER A 134 1.67 10.35 -0.92
CA SER A 134 1.22 9.78 0.36
C SER A 134 2.39 9.25 1.20
N PHE A 135 3.39 8.63 0.57
CA PHE A 135 4.62 8.21 1.27
C PHE A 135 5.42 9.42 1.75
N GLY A 136 5.54 10.47 0.94
CA GLY A 136 6.22 11.71 1.28
C GLY A 136 5.56 12.42 2.47
N VAL A 137 4.24 12.57 2.44
CA VAL A 137 3.45 13.13 3.56
C VAL A 137 3.70 12.32 4.83
N ARG A 138 3.63 10.99 4.75
CA ARG A 138 3.85 10.15 5.93
C ARG A 138 5.28 10.24 6.47
N LEU A 139 6.29 10.20 5.60
CA LEU A 139 7.70 10.41 5.95
C LEU A 139 7.94 11.75 6.64
N ASN A 140 7.11 12.76 6.37
CA ASN A 140 7.25 14.09 6.95
C ASN A 140 6.45 14.29 8.23
N THR A 141 5.32 13.60 8.38
CA THR A 141 4.36 13.86 9.46
C THR A 141 4.37 12.79 10.56
N ARG A 142 4.78 11.55 10.26
CA ARG A 142 4.71 10.41 11.18
C ARG A 142 6.06 9.70 11.38
N TRP A 143 7.17 10.32 10.98
CA TRP A 143 8.49 9.71 11.12
C TRP A 143 8.84 9.32 12.56
N ASP A 144 8.48 10.16 13.53
CA ASP A 144 8.75 9.87 14.95
C ASP A 144 7.98 8.64 15.45
N GLU A 145 6.80 8.39 14.88
CA GLU A 145 6.01 7.19 15.12
C GLU A 145 6.61 5.99 14.37
N ASP A 146 6.92 6.12 13.08
CA ASP A 146 7.27 4.98 12.24
C ASP A 146 8.75 4.54 12.38
N ASN A 147 9.65 5.39 12.86
CA ASN A 147 11.09 5.07 12.80
C ASN A 147 11.48 3.80 13.59
N HIS A 148 10.69 3.38 14.59
CA HIS A 148 11.02 2.25 15.46
C HIS A 148 11.08 0.91 14.72
N VAL A 149 10.35 0.76 13.61
CA VAL A 149 10.36 -0.49 12.83
C VAL A 149 11.56 -0.61 11.89
N PHE A 150 12.31 0.48 11.68
CA PHE A 150 13.46 0.52 10.77
C PHE A 150 14.77 0.30 11.52
N SER A 151 15.69 -0.44 10.89
CA SER A 151 17.08 -0.52 11.35
C SER A 151 17.82 0.81 11.11
N ASP A 152 18.95 1.02 11.78
CA ASP A 152 19.74 2.24 11.58
C ASP A 152 20.20 2.42 10.13
N ALA A 153 20.57 1.33 9.46
CA ALA A 153 20.91 1.37 8.03
C ALA A 153 19.73 1.83 7.16
N GLN A 154 18.52 1.32 7.45
CA GLN A 154 17.29 1.72 6.77
C GLN A 154 16.97 3.19 7.01
N LYS A 155 17.08 3.66 8.27
CA LYS A 155 16.87 5.08 8.62
C LYS A 155 17.82 6.01 7.85
N GLN A 156 19.10 5.67 7.81
CA GLN A 156 20.10 6.46 7.07
C GLN A 156 19.80 6.51 5.57
N PHE A 157 19.41 5.38 4.98
CA PHE A 157 18.99 5.32 3.59
C PHE A 157 17.77 6.21 3.33
N ILE A 158 16.73 6.13 4.15
CA ILE A 158 15.51 6.94 4.03
C ILE A 158 15.84 8.43 4.10
N ILE A 159 16.68 8.85 5.06
CA ILE A 159 17.11 10.25 5.18
C ILE A 159 17.86 10.71 3.93
N LYS A 160 18.76 9.88 3.39
CA LYS A 160 19.49 10.18 2.16
C LYS A 160 18.54 10.31 0.97
N PHE A 161 17.59 9.40 0.84
CA PHE A 161 16.56 9.42 -0.21
C PHE A 161 15.72 10.70 -0.11
N LYS A 162 15.20 11.04 1.08
CA LYS A 162 14.43 12.27 1.31
C LYS A 162 15.22 13.50 0.86
N ARG A 163 16.45 13.68 1.34
CA ARG A 163 17.27 14.84 0.97
C ARG A 163 17.52 15.00 -0.53
N ALA A 164 17.48 13.91 -1.29
CA ALA A 164 17.72 13.94 -2.73
C ALA A 164 16.44 14.15 -3.55
N HIS A 165 15.26 13.83 -3.00
CA HIS A 165 14.04 13.64 -3.79
C HIS A 165 12.74 14.17 -3.16
N CYS A 166 12.75 14.60 -1.90
CA CYS A 166 11.59 15.11 -1.15
C CYS A 166 11.91 16.44 -0.47
#